data_AF-A0A7W2PS35-F1
#
_entry.id   AF-A0A7W2PS35-F1
#
_cell.length_a   1.000
_cell.length_b   1.000
_cell.length_c   1.000
_cell.angle_alpha   90.00
_cell.angle_beta   90.00
_cell.angle_gamma   90.00
#
_symmetry.space_group_name_H-M   'P 1'
#
loop_
_entity.id
_entity.type
_entity.pdbx_description
1 polymer ?
#
loop_
_entity_poly.entity_id
_entity_poly.type
_entity_poly.pdbx_seq_one_letter_code
_entity_poly.pdbx_strand_id
1 'polypeptide(L)'
;MLAIDDIDIFFLGAAKVYQDACDFIFYLSKRLSRLKIVGTFSRFEKIRSIAKDLRMENHCVLELQCWPATTEFCDFVKYVGKNFGLSEHQVSDKAFLQALFESTRGATGAILTTIKILVMSGVFEGGEVASPVHLGQLWRF
;
A
#
# COMPACT_ATOMS: atom_id res chain seq x y z
N MET A 1 -3.66 21.74 -2.22
CA MET A 1 -3.85 20.35 -2.68
C MET A 1 -4.86 19.71 -1.74
N LEU A 2 -5.87 19.03 -2.26
CA LEU A 2 -6.82 18.25 -1.47
C LEU A 2 -6.46 16.77 -1.68
N ALA A 3 -6.09 16.08 -0.61
CA ALA A 3 -5.84 14.64 -0.64
C ALA A 3 -7.04 13.93 -0.03
N ILE A 4 -7.54 12.89 -0.70
CA ILE A 4 -8.67 12.07 -0.25
C ILE A 4 -8.21 10.62 -0.24
N ASP A 5 -8.13 10.03 0.94
CA ASP A 5 -7.75 8.62 1.08
C ASP A 5 -8.97 7.72 0.84
N ASP A 6 -8.75 6.55 0.23
CA ASP A 6 -9.78 5.54 -0.09
C ASP A 6 -11.04 6.16 -0.73
N ILE A 7 -10.83 6.97 -1.77
CA ILE A 7 -11.91 7.71 -2.42
C ILE A 7 -12.98 6.74 -2.96
N ASP A 8 -12.60 5.56 -3.41
CA ASP A 8 -13.51 4.54 -3.91
C ASP A 8 -14.55 4.05 -2.89
N ILE A 9 -14.33 4.18 -1.58
CA ILE A 9 -15.33 3.90 -0.54
C ILE A 9 -16.53 4.86 -0.63
N PHE A 10 -16.27 6.13 -0.90
CA PHE A 10 -17.32 7.16 -1.04
C PHE A 10 -18.11 7.01 -2.34
N PHE A 11 -17.51 6.37 -3.36
CA PHE A 11 -18.07 6.31 -4.71
C PHE A 11 -18.32 4.87 -5.18
N LEU A 12 -18.71 3.97 -4.25
CA LEU A 12 -19.10 2.57 -4.52
C LEU A 12 -20.40 2.41 -5.34
N GLY A 13 -20.66 3.28 -6.32
CA GLY A 13 -21.86 3.26 -7.16
C GLY A 13 -23.07 3.93 -6.51
N ALA A 14 -22.87 4.66 -5.41
CA ALA A 14 -23.91 5.34 -4.64
C ALA A 14 -23.71 6.86 -4.61
N ALA A 15 -23.32 7.49 -5.72
CA ALA A 15 -23.09 8.94 -5.79
C ALA A 15 -24.27 9.78 -5.26
N LYS A 16 -25.51 9.26 -5.35
CA LYS A 16 -26.71 9.85 -4.75
C LYS A 16 -26.70 9.90 -3.22
N VAL A 17 -25.99 8.98 -2.56
CA VAL A 17 -25.86 8.91 -1.09
C VAL A 17 -24.85 9.93 -0.59
N TYR A 18 -23.84 10.27 -1.39
CA TYR A 18 -22.76 11.19 -1.01
C TYR A 18 -22.76 12.49 -1.82
N GLN A 19 -23.93 12.89 -2.32
CA GLN A 19 -24.07 14.02 -3.23
C GLN A 19 -23.48 15.32 -2.66
N ASP A 20 -23.67 15.58 -1.37
CA ASP A 20 -23.12 16.78 -0.71
C ASP A 20 -21.59 16.83 -0.76
N ALA A 21 -20.93 15.69 -0.60
CA ALA A 21 -19.47 15.59 -0.69
C ALA A 21 -19.00 15.83 -2.13
N CYS A 22 -19.69 15.25 -3.12
CA CYS A 22 -19.42 15.47 -4.54
C CYS A 22 -19.56 16.95 -4.91
N ASP A 23 -20.66 17.57 -4.49
CA ASP A 23 -20.98 18.96 -4.80
C ASP A 23 -20.02 19.92 -4.08
N PHE A 24 -19.61 19.62 -2.85
CA PHE A 24 -18.57 20.37 -2.13
C PHE A 24 -17.21 20.30 -2.85
N ILE A 25 -16.77 19.10 -3.24
CA ILE A 25 -15.51 18.92 -3.96
C ILE A 25 -15.56 19.64 -5.32
N PHE A 26 -16.68 19.53 -6.04
CA PHE A 26 -16.89 20.23 -7.30
C PHE A 26 -16.84 21.76 -7.09
N TYR A 27 -17.53 22.28 -6.08
CA TYR A 27 -17.50 23.70 -5.72
C TYR A 27 -16.06 24.17 -5.45
N LEU A 28 -15.30 23.44 -4.65
CA LEU A 28 -13.90 23.75 -4.36
C LEU A 28 -13.06 23.80 -5.64
N SER A 29 -13.24 22.84 -6.55
CA SER A 29 -12.50 22.81 -7.81
C SER A 29 -12.79 24.01 -8.73
N LYS A 30 -14.01 24.57 -8.66
CA LYS A 30 -14.38 25.79 -9.41
C LYS A 30 -13.92 27.08 -8.73
N ARG A 31 -13.93 27.13 -7.40
CA ARG A 31 -13.54 28.34 -6.65
C ARG A 31 -12.03 28.53 -6.56
N LEU A 32 -11.26 27.45 -6.60
CA LEU A 32 -9.82 27.47 -6.41
C LEU A 32 -9.13 27.05 -7.71
N SER A 33 -8.73 28.03 -8.53
CA SER A 33 -8.14 27.82 -9.86
C SER A 33 -6.84 26.99 -9.88
N ARG A 34 -6.18 26.82 -8.73
CA ARG A 34 -4.95 26.01 -8.57
C ARG A 34 -5.14 24.78 -7.69
N LEU A 35 -6.38 24.40 -7.38
CA LEU A 35 -6.64 23.21 -6.57
C LEU A 35 -6.32 21.94 -7.38
N LYS A 36 -5.37 21.16 -6.86
CA LYS A 36 -5.13 19.78 -7.27
C LYS A 36 -5.82 18.85 -6.28
N ILE A 37 -6.56 17.89 -6.79
CA ILE A 37 -7.19 16.81 -6.01
C ILE A 37 -6.41 15.53 -6.29
N VAL A 38 -5.99 14.86 -5.23
CA VAL A 38 -5.28 13.58 -5.29
C VAL A 38 -6.11 12.59 -4.49
N GLY A 39 -6.61 11.55 -5.14
CA GLY A 39 -7.35 10.46 -4.51
C GLY A 39 -6.55 9.18 -4.53
N THR A 40 -6.50 8.43 -3.42
CA THR A 40 -6.08 7.03 -3.43
C THR A 40 -7.31 6.14 -3.59
N PHE A 41 -7.17 5.00 -4.25
CA PHE A 41 -8.25 4.03 -4.42
C PHE A 41 -7.64 2.65 -4.61
N SER A 42 -8.38 1.61 -4.23
CA SER A 42 -7.98 0.22 -4.42
C SER A 42 -8.69 -0.44 -5.60
N ARG A 43 -9.80 0.13 -6.07
CA ARG A 43 -10.67 -0.42 -7.13
C ARG A 43 -10.55 0.34 -8.45
N PHE A 44 -9.63 -0.10 -9.31
CA PHE A 44 -9.35 0.55 -10.60
C PHE A 44 -10.58 0.68 -11.50
N GLU A 45 -11.48 -0.29 -11.46
CA GLU A 45 -12.72 -0.30 -12.25
C GLU A 45 -13.69 0.84 -11.88
N LYS A 46 -13.52 1.48 -10.72
CA LYS A 46 -14.38 2.56 -10.23
C LYS A 46 -13.92 3.96 -10.63
N ILE A 47 -12.70 4.11 -11.14
CA ILE A 47 -12.11 5.42 -11.47
C ILE A 47 -13.02 6.25 -12.38
N ARG A 48 -13.56 5.64 -13.43
CA ARG A 48 -14.44 6.34 -14.38
C ARG A 48 -15.72 6.86 -13.72
N SER A 49 -16.27 6.09 -12.77
CA SER A 49 -17.44 6.52 -11.99
C SER A 49 -17.07 7.70 -11.08
N ILE A 50 -15.97 7.58 -10.33
CA ILE A 50 -15.46 8.63 -9.44
C ILE A 50 -15.23 9.93 -10.21
N ALA A 51 -14.53 9.87 -11.35
CA ALA A 51 -14.27 11.04 -12.18
C ALA A 51 -15.56 11.69 -12.69
N LYS A 52 -16.56 10.89 -13.06
CA LYS A 52 -17.89 11.38 -13.47
C LYS A 52 -18.63 12.04 -12.31
N ASP A 53 -18.65 11.41 -11.14
CA ASP A 53 -19.36 11.89 -9.94
C ASP A 53 -18.76 13.22 -9.44
N LEU A 54 -17.43 13.34 -9.50
CA LEU A 54 -16.68 14.56 -9.17
C LEU A 54 -16.64 15.60 -10.31
N ARG A 55 -17.22 15.28 -11.47
CA ARG A 55 -17.21 16.10 -12.69
C ARG A 55 -15.80 16.56 -13.08
N MET A 56 -14.82 15.67 -12.96
CA MET A 56 -13.42 15.91 -13.29
C MET A 56 -13.13 15.49 -14.73
N GLU A 57 -13.02 16.48 -15.62
CA GLU A 57 -12.72 16.26 -17.04
C GLU A 57 -11.24 15.88 -17.25
N ASN A 58 -10.33 16.50 -16.49
CA ASN A 58 -8.90 16.25 -16.56
C ASN A 58 -8.45 15.46 -15.33
N HIS A 59 -8.17 14.17 -15.48
CA HIS A 59 -7.59 13.34 -14.45
C HIS A 59 -6.48 12.45 -15.02
N CYS A 60 -5.53 12.10 -14.17
CA CYS A 60 -4.46 11.15 -14.45
C CYS A 60 -4.51 10.06 -13.39
N VAL A 61 -4.30 8.82 -13.83
CA VAL A 61 -4.21 7.67 -12.94
C VAL A 61 -2.76 7.27 -12.84
N LEU A 62 -2.24 7.24 -11.61
CA LEU A 62 -0.92 6.71 -11.32
C LEU A 62 -1.12 5.39 -10.59
N GLU A 63 -0.73 4.30 -11.24
CA GLU A 63 -0.78 2.98 -10.62
C GLU A 63 0.46 2.78 -9.75
N LEU A 64 0.25 2.53 -8.46
CA LEU A 64 1.31 2.15 -7.54
C LEU A 64 1.55 0.65 -7.67
N GLN A 65 2.65 0.28 -8.31
CA GLN A 65 3.01 -1.12 -8.51
C GLN A 65 3.48 -1.75 -7.20
N CYS A 66 3.18 -3.04 -7.04
CA CYS A 66 3.84 -3.85 -6.03
C CYS A 66 5.33 -3.97 -6.35
N TRP A 67 6.16 -4.16 -5.33
CA TRP A 67 7.59 -4.38 -5.52
C TRP A 67 7.79 -5.64 -6.36
N PRO A 68 8.49 -5.58 -7.51
CA PRO A 68 8.78 -6.78 -8.30
C PRO A 68 9.82 -7.65 -7.58
N ALA A 69 9.89 -8.95 -7.92
CA ALA A 69 10.90 -9.87 -7.36
C ALA A 69 12.32 -9.59 -7.90
N THR A 70 12.83 -8.40 -7.62
CA THR A 70 14.13 -7.87 -8.07
C THR A 70 14.99 -7.47 -6.88
N THR A 71 16.17 -6.94 -7.16
CA THR A 71 17.04 -6.33 -6.15
C THR A 71 16.35 -5.20 -5.38
N GLU A 72 15.45 -4.44 -6.01
CA GLU A 72 14.71 -3.35 -5.35
C GLU A 72 13.81 -3.86 -4.22
N PHE A 73 13.16 -5.02 -4.40
CA PHE A 73 12.41 -5.67 -3.32
C PHE A 73 13.33 -6.07 -2.17
N CYS A 74 14.48 -6.66 -2.46
CA CYS A 74 15.45 -7.04 -1.42
C CYS A 74 15.94 -5.82 -0.63
N ASP A 75 16.24 -4.73 -1.32
CA ASP A 75 16.69 -3.47 -0.71
C ASP A 75 15.57 -2.84 0.12
N PHE A 76 14.32 -2.92 -0.36
CA PHE A 76 13.16 -2.50 0.43
C PHE A 76 12.98 -3.34 1.70
N VAL A 77 13.11 -4.67 1.64
CA VAL A 77 13.01 -5.55 2.82
C VAL A 77 14.11 -5.22 3.83
N LYS A 78 15.34 -4.97 3.39
CA LYS A 78 16.44 -4.52 4.26
C LYS A 78 16.16 -3.16 4.89
N TYR A 79 15.65 -2.22 4.10
CA TYR A 79 15.22 -0.91 4.60
C TYR A 79 14.15 -1.05 5.69
N VAL A 80 13.15 -1.89 5.46
CA VAL A 80 12.11 -2.21 6.46
C VAL A 80 12.72 -2.82 7.71
N GLY A 81 13.57 -3.85 7.57
CA GLY A 81 14.24 -4.49 8.71
C GLY A 81 15.05 -3.52 9.55
N LYS A 82 15.80 -2.62 8.90
CA LYS A 82 16.57 -1.57 9.58
C LYS A 82 15.69 -0.64 10.43
N ASN A 83 14.49 -0.29 9.96
CA ASN A 83 13.54 0.52 10.73
C ASN A 83 12.99 -0.20 11.97
N PHE A 84 13.13 -1.53 12.04
CA PHE A 84 12.82 -2.34 13.22
C PHE A 84 14.07 -2.74 14.03
N GLY A 85 15.22 -2.11 13.78
CA GLY A 85 16.47 -2.39 14.51
C GLY A 85 17.16 -3.70 14.10
N LEU A 86 16.73 -4.32 13.01
CA LEU A 86 17.39 -5.49 12.45
C LEU A 86 18.62 -5.07 11.66
N SER A 87 19.62 -5.93 11.68
CA SER A 87 20.78 -5.80 10.80
C SER A 87 20.53 -6.48 9.46
N GLU A 88 21.19 -6.01 8.39
CA GLU A 88 20.90 -6.46 7.02
C GLU A 88 20.99 -7.97 6.85
N HIS A 89 21.98 -8.62 7.48
CA HIS A 89 22.18 -10.06 7.35
C HIS A 89 20.98 -10.89 7.85
N GLN A 90 20.21 -10.37 8.83
CA GLN A 90 19.07 -11.08 9.41
C GLN A 90 17.88 -11.21 8.45
N VAL A 91 17.81 -10.36 7.43
CA VAL A 91 16.71 -10.33 6.43
C VAL A 91 17.20 -10.52 4.99
N SER A 92 18.46 -10.95 4.83
CA SER A 92 19.09 -11.10 3.50
C SER A 92 19.09 -12.53 2.96
N ASP A 93 18.58 -13.50 3.72
CA ASP A 93 18.52 -14.89 3.23
C ASP A 93 17.64 -15.00 1.97
N LYS A 94 18.17 -15.64 0.94
CA LYS A 94 17.52 -15.71 -0.38
C LYS A 94 16.22 -16.52 -0.33
N ALA A 95 16.21 -17.63 0.42
CA ALA A 95 15.03 -18.47 0.51
C ALA A 95 13.92 -17.73 1.28
N PHE A 96 14.28 -17.03 2.36
CA PHE A 96 13.37 -16.15 3.09
C PHE A 96 12.79 -15.04 2.21
N LEU A 97 13.63 -14.31 1.47
CA LEU A 97 13.18 -13.23 0.59
C LEU A 97 12.23 -13.74 -0.51
N GLN A 98 12.52 -14.92 -1.08
CA GLN A 98 11.63 -15.54 -2.05
C GLN A 98 10.28 -15.92 -1.42
N ALA A 99 10.27 -16.58 -0.27
CA ALA A 99 9.04 -16.95 0.43
C ALA A 99 8.23 -15.72 0.90
N LEU A 100 8.91 -14.65 1.30
CA LEU A 100 8.28 -13.37 1.65
C LEU A 100 7.62 -12.75 0.42
N PHE A 101 8.29 -12.74 -0.72
CA PHE A 101 7.71 -12.27 -1.97
C PHE A 101 6.50 -13.10 -2.39
N GLU A 102 6.60 -14.43 -2.35
CA GLU A 102 5.51 -15.33 -2.72
C GLU A 102 4.27 -15.14 -1.85
N SER A 103 4.45 -14.92 -0.54
CA SER A 103 3.36 -14.70 0.41
C SER A 103 2.73 -13.30 0.32
N THR A 104 3.53 -12.26 0.06
CA THR A 104 3.07 -10.86 0.05
C THR A 104 2.76 -10.32 -1.34
N ARG A 105 3.20 -11.03 -2.39
CA ARG A 105 3.20 -10.58 -3.79
C ARG A 105 3.84 -9.21 -3.99
N GLY A 106 4.79 -8.83 -3.13
CA GLY A 106 5.46 -7.54 -3.21
C GLY A 106 4.64 -6.36 -2.68
N ALA A 107 3.51 -6.59 -2.00
CA ALA A 107 2.71 -5.51 -1.45
C ALA A 107 3.42 -4.85 -0.25
N THR A 108 3.72 -3.55 -0.35
CA THR A 108 4.43 -2.75 0.67
C THR A 108 3.89 -2.96 2.10
N GLY A 109 2.57 -2.81 2.28
CA GLY A 109 1.93 -2.96 3.59
C GLY A 109 2.02 -4.37 4.15
N ALA A 110 1.90 -5.39 3.29
CA ALA A 110 2.02 -6.79 3.70
C ALA A 110 3.47 -7.13 4.12
N ILE A 111 4.47 -6.67 3.36
CA ILE A 111 5.89 -6.84 3.71
C ILE A 111 6.19 -6.22 5.08
N LEU A 112 5.81 -4.94 5.27
CA LEU A 112 5.98 -4.22 6.54
C LEU A 112 5.36 -4.98 7.71
N THR A 113 4.13 -5.43 7.53
CA THR A 113 3.38 -6.16 8.57
C THR A 113 4.04 -7.48 8.90
N THR A 114 4.41 -8.27 7.89
CA THR A 114 5.09 -9.55 8.09
C THR A 114 6.41 -9.38 8.85
N ILE A 115 7.27 -8.45 8.44
CA ILE A 115 8.53 -8.19 9.15
C ILE A 115 8.26 -7.75 10.59
N LYS A 116 7.31 -6.83 10.80
CA LYS A 116 6.92 -6.39 12.14
C LYS A 116 6.48 -7.55 13.03
N ILE A 117 5.66 -8.45 12.53
CA ILE A 117 5.20 -9.61 13.31
C ILE A 117 6.36 -10.54 13.63
N LEU A 118 7.26 -10.83 12.68
CA LEU A 118 8.45 -11.64 12.95
C LEU A 118 9.31 -11.03 14.08
N VAL A 119 9.49 -9.70 14.08
CA VAL A 119 10.18 -8.97 15.15
C VAL A 119 9.46 -9.15 16.49
N MET A 120 8.14 -8.94 16.53
CA MET A 120 7.35 -9.08 17.75
C MET A 120 7.31 -10.51 18.29
N SER A 121 7.47 -11.51 17.41
CA SER A 121 7.50 -12.93 17.77
C SER A 121 8.88 -13.42 18.25
N GLY A 122 9.88 -12.53 18.36
CA GLY A 122 11.21 -12.89 18.85
C GLY A 122 12.09 -13.63 17.85
N VAL A 123 11.68 -13.75 16.57
CA VAL A 123 12.40 -14.50 15.53
C VAL A 123 13.83 -13.99 15.28
N PHE A 124 14.10 -12.73 15.64
CA PHE A 124 15.39 -12.08 15.42
C PHE A 124 16.22 -11.90 16.69
N GLU A 125 15.75 -12.44 17.83
CA GLU A 125 16.51 -12.41 19.07
C GLU A 125 17.85 -13.14 18.92
N GLY A 126 18.88 -12.66 19.62
CA GLY A 126 20.22 -13.25 19.53
C GLY A 126 20.93 -13.08 18.17
N GLY A 127 20.36 -12.32 17.23
CA GLY A 127 20.96 -12.13 15.90
C GLY A 127 20.54 -13.20 14.89
N GLU A 128 19.47 -13.95 15.15
CA GLU A 128 18.97 -14.97 14.24
C GLU A 128 18.56 -14.40 12.87
N VAL A 129 18.71 -15.24 11.84
CA VAL A 129 18.40 -14.92 10.44
C VAL A 129 17.02 -15.48 10.11
N ALA A 130 16.18 -14.67 9.49
CA ALA A 130 14.87 -15.14 9.07
C ALA A 130 14.97 -16.25 8.01
N SER A 131 14.06 -17.21 8.11
CA SER A 131 13.96 -18.35 7.20
C SER A 131 12.52 -18.50 6.71
N PRO A 132 12.28 -19.25 5.62
CA PRO A 132 10.93 -19.55 5.15
C PRO A 132 10.04 -20.22 6.21
N VAL A 133 10.62 -20.96 7.15
CA VAL A 133 9.87 -21.64 8.22
C VAL A 133 9.15 -20.64 9.11
N HIS A 134 9.79 -19.51 9.42
CA HIS A 134 9.20 -18.46 10.25
C HIS A 134 7.97 -17.84 9.59
N LEU A 135 8.00 -17.67 8.26
CA LEU A 135 6.83 -17.22 7.50
C LEU A 135 5.71 -18.27 7.52
N GLY A 136 6.05 -19.55 7.32
CA GLY A 136 5.08 -20.65 7.38
C GLY A 136 4.38 -20.78 8.74
N GLN A 137 5.05 -20.40 9.83
CA GLN A 137 4.46 -20.40 11.17
C GLN A 137 3.46 -19.25 11.39
N LEU A 138 3.64 -18.10 10.74
CA LEU A 138 2.70 -16.98 10.82
C LEU A 138 1.32 -17.33 10.23
N TRP A 139 1.29 -18.12 9.16
CA TRP A 139 0.06 -18.48 8.44
C TRP A 139 -0.73 -19.64 9.07
N ARG A 140 -0.30 -20.15 10.22
CA ARG A 140 -1.02 -21.20 10.96
C ARG A 140 -2.13 -20.65 11.86
N PHE A 141 -2.26 -19.33 11.94
CA PHE A 141 -3.28 -18.59 12.68
C PHE A 141 -4.11 -17.75 11.72
#